data_AF-A0A7V8PQ87-F1
#
_entry.id   AF-A0A7V8PQ87-F1
#
_cell.length_a   1.000
_cell.length_b   1.000
_cell.length_c   1.000
_cell.angle_alpha   90.00
_cell.angle_beta   90.00
_cell.angle_gamma   90.00
#
_symmetry.space_group_name_H-M   'P 1'
#
loop_
_entity.id
_entity.type
_entity.pdbx_description
1 polymer ?
#
loop_
_entity_poly.entity_id
_entity_poly.type
_entity_poly.pdbx_seq_one_letter_code
_entity_poly.pdbx_strand_id
1 'polypeptide(L)'
;MADAHSTPDTTVFKISQAERFTRVGYRPIKGNHDTPAINIAGQWLKDAGFTTGQPLKLRIMPGCIVITTQDIHELWGNLQALSIAPFDERAATQWLNRFPGGLNVESAR
;
A
#
# COMPACT_ATOMS: atom_id res chain seq x y z
N MET A 1 42.86 33.75 -12.05
CA MET A 1 42.79 32.52 -11.23
C MET A 1 41.34 32.40 -10.78
N ALA A 2 40.55 31.47 -11.32
CA ALA A 2 39.17 31.22 -10.90
C ALA A 2 38.99 29.71 -10.79
N ASP A 3 38.60 29.25 -9.61
CA ASP A 3 38.50 27.84 -9.27
C ASP A 3 37.34 27.15 -10.01
N ALA A 4 37.61 25.94 -10.48
CA ALA A 4 36.66 25.08 -11.17
C ALA A 4 35.57 24.59 -10.20
N HIS A 5 34.31 24.96 -10.45
CA HIS A 5 33.17 24.36 -9.76
C HIS A 5 32.95 22.93 -10.26
N SER A 6 33.39 21.97 -9.46
CA SER A 6 33.09 20.54 -9.60
C SER A 6 31.58 20.32 -9.41
N THR A 7 30.85 20.01 -10.48
CA THR A 7 29.48 19.46 -10.37
C THR A 7 29.58 17.94 -10.21
N PRO A 8 29.07 17.33 -9.13
CA PRO A 8 28.98 15.88 -9.10
C PRO A 8 27.80 15.44 -9.98
N ASP A 9 28.14 14.79 -11.08
CA ASP A 9 27.24 13.98 -11.90
C ASP A 9 26.58 12.92 -11.00
N THR A 10 25.31 13.13 -10.66
CA THR A 10 24.59 12.32 -9.67
C THR A 10 23.44 11.62 -10.37
N THR A 11 23.76 10.64 -11.21
CA THR A 11 22.80 9.62 -11.62
C THR A 11 22.55 8.69 -10.43
N VAL A 12 21.62 9.08 -9.56
CA VAL A 12 21.18 8.28 -8.40
C VAL A 12 19.84 7.62 -8.74
N PHE A 13 19.90 6.41 -9.28
CA PHE A 13 18.81 5.43 -9.14
C PHE A 13 18.96 4.71 -7.79
N LYS A 14 18.85 5.46 -6.68
CA LYS A 14 18.76 4.90 -5.33
C LYS A 14 17.55 5.51 -4.66
N ILE A 15 16.74 4.70 -4.00
CA ILE A 15 15.62 5.14 -3.16
C ILE A 15 16.20 6.14 -2.16
N SER A 16 16.03 7.44 -2.41
CA SER A 16 16.89 8.48 -1.84
C SER A 16 16.57 8.85 -0.39
N GLN A 17 15.57 8.21 0.22
CA GLN A 17 15.23 8.42 1.63
C GLN A 17 14.44 7.22 2.17
N ALA A 18 15.03 6.45 3.09
CA ALA A 18 14.33 5.39 3.82
C ALA A 18 13.26 5.95 4.77
N GLU A 19 13.39 7.22 5.16
CA GLU A 19 12.51 7.90 6.11
C GLU A 19 11.94 9.18 5.51
N ARG A 20 10.63 9.40 5.64
CA ARG A 20 9.96 10.61 5.18
C ARG A 20 9.18 11.22 6.33
N PHE A 21 9.41 12.51 6.57
CA PHE A 21 8.74 13.25 7.63
C PHE A 21 7.54 14.01 7.06
N THR A 22 6.36 13.74 7.61
CA THR A 22 5.12 14.45 7.29
C THR A 22 4.43 14.85 8.58
N ARG A 23 3.57 15.87 8.51
CA ARG A 23 2.77 16.34 9.65
C ARG A 23 1.35 15.83 9.50
N VAL A 24 0.72 15.51 10.64
CA VAL A 24 -0.73 15.29 10.69
C VAL A 24 -1.42 16.57 10.26
N GLY A 25 -2.16 16.50 9.16
CA GLY A 25 -2.99 17.58 8.65
C GLY A 25 -4.44 17.42 9.11
N TYR A 26 -5.30 18.24 8.57
CA TYR A 26 -6.75 18.12 8.72
C TYR A 26 -7.36 17.60 7.42
N ARG A 27 -8.50 16.92 7.53
CA ARG A 27 -9.29 16.54 6.36
C ARG A 27 -9.86 17.81 5.72
N PRO A 28 -9.64 18.10 4.42
CA PRO A 28 -10.13 19.31 3.79
C PRO A 28 -11.65 19.19 3.52
N ILE A 29 -12.45 19.29 4.57
CA ILE A 29 -13.90 19.44 4.50
C ILE A 29 -14.21 20.88 4.86
N LYS A 30 -14.97 21.57 4.01
CA LYS A 30 -15.33 22.98 4.19
C LYS A 30 -15.95 23.19 5.59
N GLY A 31 -15.22 23.85 6.47
CA GLY A 31 -15.68 24.23 7.81
C GLY A 31 -15.48 23.20 8.93
N ASN A 32 -14.95 21.99 8.65
CA ASN A 32 -14.68 20.99 9.70
C ASN A 32 -13.20 20.62 9.72
N HIS A 33 -12.49 21.07 10.76
CA HIS A 33 -11.06 20.83 10.97
C HIS A 33 -10.79 19.83 12.10
N ASP A 34 -11.84 19.23 12.68
CA ASP A 34 -11.71 18.35 13.86
C ASP A 34 -11.24 16.94 13.49
N THR A 35 -11.27 16.58 12.21
CA THR A 35 -10.84 15.25 11.75
C THR A 35 -9.37 15.27 11.29
N PRO A 36 -8.45 14.60 12.02
CA PRO A 36 -7.05 14.51 11.62
C PRO A 36 -6.89 13.61 10.38
N ALA A 37 -5.91 13.93 9.55
CA ALA A 37 -5.58 13.18 8.34
C ALA A 37 -4.06 13.03 8.18
N ILE A 38 -3.63 11.83 7.79
CA ILE A 38 -2.25 11.54 7.40
C ILE A 38 -2.26 11.32 5.89
N ASN A 39 -1.56 12.18 5.15
CA ASN A 39 -1.45 12.07 3.70
C ASN A 39 -0.08 11.47 3.35
N ILE A 40 -0.10 10.28 2.75
CA ILE A 40 1.09 9.57 2.27
C ILE A 40 0.89 9.38 0.76
N ALA A 41 1.66 10.11 -0.04
CA ALA A 41 1.55 10.09 -1.49
C ALA A 41 2.92 10.30 -2.16
N GLY A 42 3.03 9.82 -3.39
CA GLY A 42 4.21 10.04 -4.24
C GLY A 42 4.66 8.76 -4.95
N GLN A 43 5.44 8.93 -6.02
CA GLN A 43 5.94 7.83 -6.84
C GLN A 43 6.80 6.83 -6.05
N TRP A 44 7.46 7.30 -4.98
CA TRP A 44 8.26 6.49 -4.06
C TRP A 44 7.49 5.34 -3.38
N LEU A 45 6.16 5.42 -3.31
CA LEU A 45 5.34 4.31 -2.82
C LEU A 45 5.49 3.06 -3.72
N LYS A 46 5.60 3.25 -5.04
CA LYS A 46 5.84 2.15 -5.98
C LYS A 46 7.22 1.53 -5.77
N ASP A 47 8.24 2.36 -5.53
CA ASP A 47 9.60 1.89 -5.23
C ASP A 47 9.65 1.11 -3.90
N ALA A 48 8.75 1.44 -2.97
CA ALA A 48 8.57 0.72 -1.70
C ALA A 48 7.66 -0.52 -1.81
N GLY A 49 7.21 -0.89 -3.02
CA GLY A 49 6.39 -2.08 -3.26
C GLY A 49 4.87 -1.88 -3.11
N PHE A 50 4.40 -0.65 -2.91
CA PHE A 50 2.97 -0.31 -2.89
C PHE A 50 2.50 0.11 -4.28
N THR A 51 1.66 -0.72 -4.90
CA THR A 51 1.03 -0.44 -6.20
C THR A 51 -0.46 -0.13 -6.06
N THR A 52 -1.02 0.54 -7.07
CA THR A 52 -2.43 0.94 -7.07
C THR A 52 -3.34 -0.28 -7.11
N GLY A 53 -4.34 -0.31 -6.24
CA GLY A 53 -5.31 -1.42 -6.16
C GLY A 53 -4.88 -2.58 -5.25
N GLN A 54 -3.67 -2.56 -4.71
CA GLN A 54 -3.26 -3.56 -3.71
C GLN A 54 -4.00 -3.34 -2.39
N PRO A 55 -4.52 -4.41 -1.76
CA PRO A 55 -5.05 -4.31 -0.41
C PRO A 55 -3.92 -4.11 0.60
N LEU A 56 -4.23 -3.35 1.65
CA LEU A 56 -3.29 -2.99 2.70
C LEU A 56 -3.78 -3.52 4.04
N LYS A 57 -2.85 -4.00 4.84
CA LYS A 57 -3.06 -4.33 6.25
C LYS A 57 -2.51 -3.21 7.11
N LEU A 58 -3.39 -2.61 7.90
CA LEU A 58 -3.10 -1.56 8.86
C LEU A 58 -3.06 -2.15 10.27
N ARG A 59 -1.95 -1.95 10.98
CA ARG A 59 -1.84 -2.27 12.41
C ARG A 59 -1.72 -0.97 13.18
N ILE A 60 -2.62 -0.77 14.14
CA ILE A 60 -2.73 0.48 14.89
C ILE A 60 -2.28 0.24 16.32
N MET A 61 -1.40 1.11 16.81
CA MET A 61 -0.87 1.15 18.16
C MET A 61 -0.87 2.61 18.66
N PRO A 62 -0.86 2.84 19.99
CA PRO A 62 -0.67 4.19 20.52
C PRO A 62 0.59 4.84 19.94
N GLY A 63 0.43 5.93 19.19
CA GLY A 63 1.52 6.67 18.55
C GLY A 63 2.18 6.01 17.33
N CYS A 64 1.71 4.84 16.87
CA CYS A 64 2.33 4.12 15.76
C CYS A 64 1.31 3.45 14.84
N ILE A 65 1.51 3.58 13.54
CA ILE A 65 0.73 2.87 12.52
C ILE A 65 1.72 2.12 11.62
N VAL A 66 1.53 0.81 11.51
CA VAL A 66 2.30 -0.02 10.58
C VAL A 66 1.41 -0.34 9.38
N ILE A 67 1.88 0.02 8.19
CA ILE A 67 1.19 -0.22 6.91
C ILE A 67 1.98 -1.28 6.16
N THR A 68 1.30 -2.34 5.75
CA THR A 68 1.89 -3.44 4.97
C THR A 68 0.97 -3.81 3.82
N THR A 69 1.53 -4.32 2.72
CA THR A 69 0.72 -4.96 1.68
C THR A 69 0.08 -6.22 2.24
N GLN A 70 -1.19 -6.45 1.94
CA GLN A 70 -1.87 -7.69 2.28
C GLN A 70 -1.82 -8.61 1.08
N ASP A 71 -1.12 -9.74 1.22
CA ASP A 71 -1.19 -10.78 0.19
C ASP A 71 -2.51 -11.55 0.34
N ILE A 72 -3.40 -11.36 -0.64
CA ILE A 72 -4.68 -12.06 -0.69
C ILE A 72 -4.50 -13.52 -1.14
N HIS A 73 -3.41 -13.85 -1.86
CA HIS A 73 -3.10 -15.23 -2.27
C HIS A 73 -2.67 -16.06 -1.07
N GLU A 74 -1.85 -15.50 -0.17
CA GLU A 74 -1.49 -16.17 1.08
C GLU A 74 -2.74 -16.34 1.99
N LEU A 75 -3.69 -15.41 1.91
CA LEU A 75 -4.98 -15.52 2.57
C LEU A 75 -5.86 -16.61 1.95
N TRP A 76 -5.80 -16.82 0.63
CA TRP A 76 -6.45 -17.92 -0.08
C TRP A 76 -5.88 -19.28 0.31
N GLY A 77 -4.56 -19.42 0.37
CA GLY A 77 -3.91 -20.65 0.83
C GLY A 77 -4.28 -21.02 2.25
N ASN A 78 -4.44 -20.03 3.13
CA ASN A 78 -4.89 -20.23 4.51
C ASN A 78 -6.41 -20.45 4.62
N LEU A 79 -7.21 -20.03 3.63
CA LEU A 79 -8.66 -20.16 3.64
C LEU A 79 -9.08 -21.62 3.68
N GLN A 80 -8.35 -22.50 3.01
CA GLN A 80 -8.54 -23.95 3.11
C GLN A 80 -8.31 -24.48 4.53
N ALA A 81 -7.28 -23.96 5.23
CA ALA A 81 -6.97 -24.35 6.60
C ALA A 81 -7.94 -23.78 7.64
N LEU A 82 -8.61 -22.67 7.32
CA LEU A 82 -9.61 -22.00 8.15
C LEU A 82 -11.05 -22.45 7.86
N SER A 83 -11.24 -23.27 6.82
CA SER A 83 -12.56 -23.71 6.39
C SER A 83 -13.14 -24.77 7.33
N ILE A 84 -14.32 -24.51 7.89
CA ILE A 84 -15.06 -25.46 8.74
C ILE A 84 -15.67 -26.59 7.89
N ALA A 85 -15.91 -26.33 6.61
CA ALA A 85 -16.42 -27.28 5.63
C ALA A 85 -15.33 -27.65 4.60
N PRO A 86 -15.50 -28.71 3.78
CA PRO A 86 -14.60 -29.00 2.67
C PRO A 86 -14.47 -27.77 1.76
N PHE A 87 -13.24 -27.32 1.54
CA PHE A 87 -12.98 -26.11 0.76
C PHE A 87 -13.25 -26.36 -0.72
N ASP A 88 -14.24 -25.67 -1.28
CA ASP A 88 -14.51 -25.67 -2.72
C ASP A 88 -13.93 -24.39 -3.35
N GLU A 89 -12.77 -24.58 -3.99
CA GLU A 89 -12.04 -23.51 -4.66
C GLU A 89 -12.85 -22.84 -5.78
N ARG A 90 -13.70 -23.59 -6.48
CA ARG A 90 -14.53 -23.07 -7.58
C ARG A 90 -15.64 -22.19 -7.03
N ALA A 91 -16.33 -22.65 -5.98
CA ALA A 91 -17.38 -21.87 -5.33
C ALA A 91 -16.84 -20.57 -4.73
N ALA A 92 -15.68 -20.64 -4.07
CA ALA A 92 -15.05 -19.47 -3.48
C ALA A 92 -14.57 -18.47 -4.57
N THR A 93 -14.02 -18.96 -5.69
CA THR A 93 -13.59 -18.11 -6.81
C THR A 93 -14.79 -17.41 -7.46
N GLN A 94 -15.89 -18.16 -7.64
CA GLN A 94 -17.12 -17.64 -8.23
C GLN A 94 -17.78 -16.58 -7.33
N TRP A 95 -17.71 -16.76 -6.01
CA TRP A 95 -18.14 -15.77 -5.02
C TRP A 95 -17.27 -14.50 -5.05
N LEU A 96 -15.93 -14.62 -5.10
CA LEU A 96 -15.01 -13.47 -5.17
C LEU A 96 -15.22 -12.62 -6.44
N ASN A 97 -15.41 -13.26 -7.59
CA ASN A 97 -15.73 -12.57 -8.84
C ASN A 97 -17.06 -11.81 -8.78
N ARG A 98 -17.95 -12.19 -7.86
CA ARG A 98 -19.27 -11.56 -7.65
C ARG A 98 -19.28 -10.54 -6.50
N PHE A 99 -18.23 -10.50 -5.68
CA PHE A 99 -18.13 -9.60 -4.52
C PHE A 99 -18.10 -8.13 -4.99
N PRO A 100 -18.70 -7.17 -4.25
CA PRO A 100 -19.01 -5.85 -4.81
C PRO A 100 -17.73 -5.16 -5.31
N GLY A 101 -17.64 -4.93 -6.62
CA GLY A 101 -16.50 -4.32 -7.30
C GLY A 101 -15.71 -5.26 -8.21
N GLY A 102 -15.75 -6.58 -8.01
CA GLY A 102 -15.01 -7.58 -8.78
C GLY A 102 -13.49 -7.48 -8.62
N LEU A 103 -12.81 -8.60 -8.37
CA LEU A 103 -11.34 -8.64 -8.42
C LEU A 103 -10.91 -8.88 -9.87
N ASN A 104 -10.09 -8.01 -10.45
CA ASN A 104 -9.48 -8.29 -11.75
C ASN A 104 -8.33 -9.29 -11.53
N VAL A 105 -8.58 -10.55 -11.88
CA VAL A 105 -7.62 -11.66 -11.73
C VAL A 105 -6.61 -11.70 -12.90
N GLU A 106 -6.74 -10.86 -13.92
CA GLU A 106 -5.89 -10.89 -15.12
C GLU A 106 -4.49 -10.31 -14.93
N SER A 107 -4.17 -9.71 -13.77
CA SER A 107 -2.83 -9.17 -13.52
C SER A 107 -1.79 -10.21 -13.07
N ALA A 108 -2.14 -11.50 -13.06
CA ALA A 108 -1.27 -12.61 -12.63
C ALA A 108 -0.82 -13.50 -13.80
N ARG A 109 -0.19 -12.92 -14.82
CA ARG A 109 0.58 -13.64 -15.84
C ARG A 109 1.99 -13.12 -15.96
#